data_AF-A0A0S2S5X2-F1
#
_entry.id   AF-A0A0S2S5X2-F1
#
_cell.length_a   1.000
_cell.length_b   1.000
_cell.length_c   1.000
_cell.angle_alpha   90.00
_cell.angle_beta   90.00
_cell.angle_gamma   90.00
#
_symmetry.space_group_name_H-M   'P 1'
#
loop_
_entity.id
_entity.type
_entity.pdbx_description
1 polymer ?
#
loop_
_entity_poly.entity_id
_entity_poly.type
_entity_poly.pdbx_seq_one_letter_code
_entity_poly.pdbx_strand_id
1 'polypeptide(L)'
;MPSCRRTGIPIVLRFSQWKASGYTAKLAETSATIQHLKHTDMSISQIKQYVDWIMQGDETVPKRLAMLTAHCQEILEELAMRKESLRGVELKIACYQQYVEKKENER
;
A
#
# COMPACT_ATOMS: atom_id res chain seq x y z
N MET A 1 41.57 -6.10 19.95
CA MET A 1 40.77 -4.85 19.89
C MET A 1 41.73 -3.72 19.55
N PRO A 2 41.51 -3.05 18.40
CA PRO A 2 40.85 -1.74 18.48
C PRO A 2 39.68 -1.58 17.50
N SER A 3 38.57 -1.15 18.08
CA SER A 3 37.58 -0.20 17.58
C SER A 3 37.24 -0.20 16.08
N CYS A 4 36.16 -0.90 15.75
CA CYS A 4 35.32 -0.58 14.60
C CYS A 4 34.88 0.90 14.66
N ARG A 5 35.46 1.75 13.82
CA ARG A 5 34.91 3.08 13.55
C ARG A 5 33.64 2.91 12.73
N ARG A 6 32.51 2.99 13.44
CA ARG A 6 31.18 3.18 12.88
C ARG A 6 31.14 4.56 12.22
N THR A 7 31.59 4.66 10.96
CA THR A 7 31.39 5.86 10.16
C THR A 7 29.93 5.91 9.73
N GLY A 8 29.14 6.71 10.44
CA GLY A 8 27.81 7.09 10.01
C GLY A 8 27.94 7.91 8.72
N ILE A 9 27.59 7.29 7.60
CA ILE A 9 27.52 7.99 6.31
C ILE A 9 26.23 8.83 6.33
N PRO A 10 26.29 10.15 6.08
CA PRO A 10 25.12 11.00 6.05
C PRO A 10 24.13 10.55 4.98
N ILE A 11 22.83 10.52 5.32
CA ILE A 11 21.71 10.16 4.43
C ILE A 11 21.75 10.92 3.08
N VAL A 12 22.34 12.11 3.07
CA VAL A 12 22.44 13.00 1.90
C VAL A 12 23.45 12.55 0.83
N LEU A 13 24.41 11.67 1.16
CA LEU A 13 25.39 11.16 0.20
C LEU A 13 24.94 9.88 -0.52
N ARG A 14 23.74 9.37 -0.22
CA ARG A 14 23.23 8.15 -0.85
C ARG A 14 22.58 8.41 -2.21
N PHE A 15 22.14 9.63 -2.53
CA PHE A 15 21.33 9.87 -3.75
C PHE A 15 22.14 9.95 -5.06
N SER A 16 23.41 10.35 -5.01
CA SER A 16 24.21 10.63 -6.22
C SER A 16 24.80 9.37 -6.89
N GLN A 17 24.95 8.27 -6.14
CA GLN A 17 25.39 6.97 -6.69
C GLN A 17 24.25 6.14 -7.29
N TRP A 18 22.99 6.56 -7.13
CA TRP A 18 21.82 5.77 -7.54
C TRP A 18 21.52 5.82 -9.03
N LYS A 19 22.12 6.76 -9.77
CA LYS A 19 21.90 6.92 -11.22
C LYS A 19 22.74 5.98 -12.10
N ALA A 20 23.66 5.19 -11.55
CA ALA A 20 24.63 4.42 -12.35
C ALA A 20 24.50 2.88 -12.27
N SER A 21 23.58 2.34 -11.48
CA SER A 21 23.34 0.90 -11.38
C SER A 21 22.06 0.52 -12.13
N GLY A 22 21.89 -0.73 -12.60
CA GLY A 22 20.71 -1.29 -13.29
C GLY A 22 19.37 -1.25 -12.51
N TYR A 23 19.28 -0.34 -11.55
CA TYR A 23 18.16 0.05 -10.72
C TYR A 23 16.94 0.50 -11.55
N THR A 24 17.13 1.21 -12.67
CA THR A 24 16.01 1.79 -13.43
C THR A 24 15.14 0.75 -14.13
N ALA A 25 15.72 -0.36 -14.62
CA ALA A 25 14.97 -1.39 -15.35
C ALA A 25 14.09 -2.24 -14.41
N LYS A 26 14.67 -2.80 -13.33
CA LYS A 26 13.92 -3.57 -12.34
C LYS A 26 12.91 -2.72 -11.56
N LEU A 27 13.24 -1.45 -11.29
CA LEU A 27 12.34 -0.57 -10.56
C LEU A 27 11.16 -0.10 -11.44
N ALA A 28 11.38 0.13 -12.74
CA ALA A 28 10.31 0.51 -13.67
C ALA A 28 9.20 -0.55 -13.73
N GLU A 29 9.56 -1.83 -13.73
CA GLU A 29 8.62 -2.95 -13.74
C GLU A 29 7.79 -3.01 -12.44
N THR A 30 8.41 -2.69 -11.29
CA THR A 30 7.73 -2.66 -9.98
C THR A 30 6.99 -1.37 -9.66
N SER A 31 7.07 -0.35 -10.53
CA SER A 31 6.52 0.98 -10.27
C SER A 31 4.99 0.99 -10.14
N ALA A 32 4.29 0.21 -10.98
CA ALA A 32 2.85 0.02 -10.89
C ALA A 32 2.45 -0.64 -9.56
N THR A 33 3.18 -1.68 -9.14
CA THR A 33 2.94 -2.35 -7.84
C THR A 33 3.12 -1.37 -6.69
N ILE A 34 4.18 -0.55 -6.70
CA ILE A 34 4.44 0.45 -5.67
C ILE A 34 3.31 1.50 -5.61
N GLN A 35 2.77 1.91 -6.76
CA GLN A 35 1.62 2.82 -6.80
C GLN A 35 0.38 2.20 -6.15
N HIS A 36 0.08 0.93 -6.45
CA HIS A 36 -1.03 0.22 -5.82
C HIS A 36 -0.84 0.09 -4.30
N LEU A 37 0.35 -0.29 -3.84
CA LEU A 37 0.67 -0.40 -2.42
C LEU A 37 0.49 0.95 -1.70
N LYS A 38 0.90 2.05 -2.34
CA LYS A 38 0.73 3.41 -1.81
C LYS A 38 -0.74 3.81 -1.64
N HIS A 39 -1.62 3.40 -2.56
CA HIS A 39 -3.04 3.73 -2.49
C HIS A 39 -3.82 2.89 -1.47
N THR A 40 -3.29 1.73 -1.08
CA THR A 40 -3.92 0.80 -0.14
C THR A 40 -3.44 0.98 1.29
N ASP A 41 -3.19 2.23 1.72
CA ASP A 41 -2.75 2.60 3.07
C ASP A 41 -1.48 1.88 3.59
N MET A 42 -0.65 1.30 2.72
CA MET A 42 0.64 0.75 3.13
C MET A 42 1.57 1.87 3.56
N SER A 43 2.21 1.71 4.72
CA SER A 43 3.12 2.73 5.23
C SER A 43 4.32 2.92 4.30
N ILE A 44 4.78 4.17 4.19
CA ILE A 44 6.00 4.52 3.41
C ILE A 44 7.21 3.71 3.89
N SER A 45 7.22 3.28 5.16
CA SER A 45 8.26 2.42 5.73
C SER A 45 8.27 1.02 5.11
N GLN A 46 7.10 0.38 4.99
CA GLN A 46 6.97 -0.96 4.37
C GLN A 46 7.31 -0.92 2.87
N ILE A 47 6.93 0.14 2.17
CA ILE A 47 7.28 0.32 0.75
C ILE A 47 8.80 0.44 0.58
N LYS A 48 9.50 1.16 1.47
CA LYS A 48 10.97 1.24 1.46
C LYS A 48 11.60 -0.13 1.70
N GLN A 49 11.09 -0.89 2.66
CA GLN A 49 11.58 -2.23 2.96
C GLN A 49 11.37 -3.21 1.79
N TYR A 50 10.24 -3.10 1.10
CA TYR A 50 9.97 -3.86 -0.12
C TYR A 50 10.99 -3.58 -1.23
N VAL A 51 11.31 -2.29 -1.45
CA VAL A 51 12.34 -1.88 -2.41
C VAL A 51 13.72 -2.39 -2.00
N ASP A 52 14.06 -2.32 -0.71
CA ASP A 52 15.32 -2.87 -0.19
C ASP A 52 15.42 -4.40 -0.40
N TRP A 53 14.32 -5.14 -0.31
CA TRP A 53 14.27 -6.57 -0.62
C TRP A 53 14.44 -6.85 -2.12
N ILE A 54 13.82 -6.08 -2.99
CA ILE A 54 14.03 -6.19 -4.44
C ILE A 54 15.52 -6.02 -4.79
N MET A 55 16.21 -5.11 -4.10
CA MET A 55 17.66 -4.88 -4.29
C MET A 55 18.54 -6.00 -3.75
N GLN A 56 18.11 -6.72 -2.72
CA GLN A 56 18.82 -7.89 -2.19
C GLN A 56 18.72 -9.11 -3.13
N GLY A 57 17.75 -9.13 -4.06
CA GLY A 57 17.61 -10.19 -5.06
C GLY A 57 16.76 -11.38 -4.59
N ASP A 58 17.11 -12.57 -5.08
CA ASP A 58 16.21 -13.74 -5.05
C ASP A 58 16.05 -14.38 -3.66
N GLU A 59 17.01 -14.16 -2.76
CA GLU A 59 16.95 -14.65 -1.37
C GLU A 59 15.77 -14.05 -0.57
N THR A 60 15.22 -12.93 -1.03
CA THR A 60 14.11 -12.23 -0.35
C THR A 60 12.74 -12.48 -0.99
N VAL A 61 12.65 -13.27 -2.06
CA VAL A 61 11.38 -13.66 -2.70
C VAL A 61 10.34 -14.15 -1.68
N PRO A 62 10.65 -15.07 -0.74
CA PRO A 62 9.65 -15.54 0.22
C PRO A 62 9.17 -14.43 1.17
N LYS A 63 10.05 -13.48 1.53
CA LYS A 63 9.69 -12.33 2.38
C LYS A 63 8.76 -11.36 1.66
N ARG A 64 9.05 -11.08 0.38
CA ARG A 64 8.20 -10.24 -0.47
C ARG A 64 6.82 -10.85 -0.66
N LEU A 65 6.75 -12.15 -0.92
CA LEU A 65 5.48 -12.87 -1.06
C LEU A 65 4.64 -12.80 0.22
N ALA A 66 5.24 -13.14 1.37
CA ALA A 66 4.53 -13.12 2.65
C ALA A 66 3.95 -11.73 2.98
N MET A 67 4.72 -10.66 2.73
CA MET A 67 4.27 -9.29 2.94
C MET A 67 3.09 -8.93 2.03
N LEU A 68 3.18 -9.25 0.74
CA LEU A 68 2.09 -8.97 -0.22
C LEU A 68 0.82 -9.77 0.09
N THR A 69 0.95 -11.03 0.52
CA THR A 69 -0.20 -11.86 0.91
C THR A 69 -0.88 -11.33 2.16
N ALA A 70 -0.13 -10.95 3.19
CA ALA A 70 -0.67 -10.36 4.40
C ALA A 70 -1.43 -9.06 4.10
N HIS A 71 -0.81 -8.18 3.29
CA HIS A 71 -1.45 -6.93 2.87
C HIS A 71 -2.72 -7.15 2.03
N CYS A 72 -2.71 -8.16 1.16
CA CYS A 72 -3.89 -8.53 0.39
C CYS A 72 -5.06 -8.94 1.29
N GLN A 73 -4.78 -9.69 2.37
CA GLN A 73 -5.79 -10.09 3.35
C GLN A 73 -6.37 -8.88 4.10
N GLU A 74 -5.53 -7.94 4.53
CA GLU A 74 -5.97 -6.70 5.20
C GLU A 74 -6.90 -5.87 4.31
N ILE A 75 -6.57 -5.72 3.02
CA ILE A 75 -7.43 -5.02 2.05
C ILE A 75 -8.79 -5.73 1.90
N LEU A 76 -8.81 -7.07 1.86
CA LEU A 76 -10.06 -7.83 1.73
C LEU A 76 -10.96 -7.64 2.96
N GLU A 77 -10.39 -7.64 4.16
CA GLU A 77 -11.11 -7.38 5.40
C GLU A 77 -11.67 -5.94 5.42
N GLU A 78 -10.86 -4.97 5.02
CA GLU A 78 -11.32 -3.59 4.92
C GLU A 78 -12.46 -3.43 3.90
N LEU A 79 -12.35 -4.06 2.73
CA LEU A 79 -13.41 -4.07 1.72
C LEU A 79 -14.69 -4.71 2.25
N ALA A 80 -14.59 -5.78 3.04
CA ALA A 80 -15.76 -6.41 3.65
C ALA A 80 -16.45 -5.45 4.63
N MET A 81 -15.70 -4.79 5.51
CA MET A 81 -16.25 -3.79 6.44
C MET A 81 -16.88 -2.60 5.72
N ARG A 82 -16.21 -2.06 4.69
CA ARG A 82 -16.71 -0.95 3.87
C ARG A 82 -18.00 -1.34 3.13
N LYS A 83 -18.08 -2.57 2.58
CA LYS A 83 -19.29 -3.07 1.92
C LYS A 83 -20.47 -3.21 2.88
N GLU A 84 -20.23 -3.68 4.10
CA GLU A 84 -21.29 -3.79 5.10
C GLU A 84 -21.81 -2.40 5.50
N SER A 85 -20.90 -1.45 5.69
CA SER A 85 -21.26 -0.06 5.98
C SER A 85 -22.06 0.56 4.84
N LEU A 86 -21.67 0.30 3.58
CA LEU A 86 -22.37 0.76 2.39
C LEU A 86 -23.81 0.26 2.36
N ARG A 87 -24.04 -1.03 2.65
CA ARG A 87 -25.39 -1.61 2.70
C ARG A 87 -26.27 -0.89 3.73
N GLY A 88 -25.71 -0.53 4.89
CA GLY A 88 -26.44 0.22 5.91
C GLY A 88 -26.88 1.61 5.43
N VAL A 89 -26.01 2.30 4.70
CA VAL A 89 -26.31 3.61 4.09
C VAL A 89 -27.36 3.48 2.99
N GLU A 90 -27.23 2.50 2.11
CA GLU A 90 -28.20 2.24 1.03
C GLU A 90 -29.61 1.98 1.57
N LEU A 91 -29.72 1.19 2.66
CA LEU A 91 -31.00 0.95 3.31
C LEU A 91 -31.64 2.25 3.81
N LYS A 92 -30.86 3.14 4.42
CA LYS A 92 -31.37 4.44 4.87
C LYS A 92 -31.79 5.34 3.72
N ILE A 93 -31.02 5.36 2.63
CA ILE A 93 -31.38 6.09 1.41
C ILE A 93 -32.73 5.59 0.88
N ALA A 94 -32.89 4.27 0.74
CA ALA A 94 -34.14 3.67 0.26
C ALA A 94 -35.34 4.02 1.16
N CYS A 95 -35.17 3.99 2.48
CA CYS A 95 -36.22 4.41 3.41
C CYS A 95 -36.64 5.88 3.19
N TYR A 96 -35.67 6.79 3.01
CA TYR A 96 -35.97 8.20 2.79
C TYR A 96 -36.59 8.46 1.41
N GLN A 97 -36.16 7.73 0.38
CA GLN A 97 -36.79 7.80 -0.95
C GLN A 97 -38.27 7.43 -0.88
N GLN A 98 -38.61 6.33 -0.21
CA GLN A 98 -40.01 5.93 -0.01
C GLN A 98 -40.81 6.95 0.80
N TYR A 99 -40.20 7.59 1.79
CA TYR A 99 -40.86 8.62 2.59
C TYR A 99 -41.19 9.87 1.75
N VAL A 100 -40.25 10.31 0.92
CA VAL A 100 -40.45 11.44 -0.01
C VAL A 100 -41.56 11.12 -1.01
N GLU A 101 -41.52 9.94 -1.62
CA GLU A 101 -42.53 9.50 -2.60
C GLU A 101 -43.94 9.45 -1.99
N LYS A 102 -44.08 8.93 -0.76
CA LYS A 102 -45.37 8.94 -0.04
C LYS A 102 -45.87 10.36 0.22
N LYS A 103 -44.97 11.27 0.60
CA LYS A 103 -45.32 12.68 0.85
C LYS A 103 -45.78 13.41 -0.41
N GLU A 104 -45.21 13.08 -1.56
CA GLU A 104 -45.62 13.64 -2.85
C GLU A 104 -47.00 13.11 -3.29
N ASN A 105 -47.28 11.82 -3.06
CA ASN A 105 -48.57 11.21 -3.42
C ASN A 105 -49.74 11.61 -2.49
N GLU A 106 -49.45 12.14 -1.29
CA GLU A 106 -50.45 12.67 -0.34
C GLU A 106 -50.84 14.14 -0.61
N ARG A 107 -50.23 14.79 -1.61
CA ARG A 107 -50.40 16.21 -1.92
C ARG A 107 -51.24 16.42 -3.18
#